data_AF-X1QHH4-F1
#
_entry.id   AF-X1QHH4-F1
#
_cell.length_a   1.000
_cell.length_b   1.000
_cell.length_c   1.000
_cell.angle_alpha   90.00
_cell.angle_beta   90.00
_cell.angle_gamma   90.00
#
_symmetry.space_group_name_H-M   'P 1'
#
loop_
_entity.id
_entity.type
_entity.pdbx_description
1 polymer ?
#
loop_
_entity_poly.entity_id
_entity_poly.type
_entity_poly.pdbx_seq_one_letter_code
_entity_poly.pdbx_strand_id
1 'polypeptide(L)'
;MVNFEDPRFTELDVRTLQRTYEVYLEFLNPKGEIFIFLDEVQEVSGWERWVRTIHELNKAKLVISGSNAKLLDKELSTLLTGRHIDLVVFPLSFKEYLAFNRVDLKDRLDFVGKRVEIEGFFRKYLEWGSFPEVVLLSNERKQMLLHYFEDIINKD
;
A
#
# COMPACT_ATOMS: atom_id res chain seq x y z
N MET A 1 -7.94 -5.19 11.37
CA MET A 1 -6.76 -4.51 10.82
C MET A 1 -6.13 -3.72 11.94
N VAL A 2 -4.81 -3.73 12.03
CA VAL A 2 -4.04 -2.95 13.01
C VAL A 2 -3.01 -2.14 12.23
N ASN A 3 -2.98 -0.84 12.46
CA ASN A 3 -2.01 0.08 11.86
C ASN A 3 -0.98 0.46 12.94
N PHE A 4 0.30 0.25 12.64
CA PHE A 4 1.39 0.43 13.59
C PHE A 4 1.96 1.86 13.64
N GLU A 5 1.51 2.78 12.78
CA GLU A 5 1.75 4.22 12.96
C GLU A 5 0.79 4.84 13.99
N ASP A 6 -0.18 4.09 14.52
CA ASP A 6 -1.09 4.59 15.54
C ASP A 6 -0.32 5.02 16.81
N PRO A 7 -0.45 6.29 17.25
CA PRO A 7 0.34 6.85 18.35
C PRO A 7 0.05 6.20 19.71
N ARG A 8 -0.98 5.36 19.81
CA ARG A 8 -1.27 4.57 21.01
C ARG A 8 -0.26 3.44 21.22
N PHE A 9 0.46 3.03 20.17
CA PHE A 9 1.58 2.11 20.31
C PHE A 9 2.84 2.89 20.73
N THR A 10 3.26 2.71 21.98
CA THR A 10 4.48 3.36 22.51
C THR A 10 5.74 2.57 22.20
N GLU A 11 5.62 1.24 22.03
CA GLU A 11 6.71 0.33 21.71
C GLU A 11 6.26 -0.62 20.59
N LEU A 12 7.08 -0.73 19.55
CA LEU A 12 6.79 -1.53 18.36
C LEU A 12 7.82 -2.64 18.20
N ASP A 13 7.57 -3.77 18.86
CA ASP A 13 8.36 -4.99 18.73
C ASP A 13 7.47 -6.24 18.63
N VAL A 14 8.11 -7.41 18.52
CA VAL A 14 7.41 -8.72 18.44
C VAL A 14 6.46 -8.97 19.62
N ARG A 15 6.75 -8.42 20.82
CA ARG A 15 5.87 -8.60 21.99
C ARG A 15 4.56 -7.83 21.79
N THR A 16 4.63 -6.63 21.21
CA THR A 16 3.44 -5.85 20.84
C THR A 16 2.58 -6.59 19.80
N LEU A 17 3.21 -7.19 18.77
CA LEU A 17 2.50 -8.03 17.79
C LEU A 17 1.82 -9.24 18.44
N GLN A 18 2.56 -9.97 19.26
CA GLN A 18 2.04 -11.14 19.95
C GLN A 18 0.88 -10.77 20.89
N ARG A 19 1.02 -9.69 21.65
CA ARG A 19 -0.03 -9.20 22.55
C ARG A 19 -1.28 -8.79 21.77
N THR A 20 -1.11 -8.11 20.65
CA THR A 20 -2.21 -7.71 19.77
C THR A 20 -2.98 -8.92 19.25
N TYR A 21 -2.27 -9.97 18.83
CA TYR A 21 -2.87 -11.23 18.40
C TYR A 21 -3.62 -11.95 19.53
N GLU A 22 -3.04 -12.01 20.74
CA GLU A 22 -3.71 -12.60 21.91
C GLU A 22 -4.99 -11.87 22.29
N VAL A 23 -4.96 -10.53 22.31
CA VAL A 23 -6.15 -9.70 22.57
C VAL A 23 -7.21 -9.94 21.49
N TYR A 24 -6.81 -10.04 20.22
CA TYR A 24 -7.72 -10.38 19.13
C TYR A 24 -8.41 -11.74 19.36
N LEU A 25 -7.66 -12.77 19.77
CA LEU A 25 -8.24 -14.09 20.10
C LEU A 25 -9.14 -14.06 21.33
N GLU A 26 -8.76 -13.31 22.37
CA GLU A 26 -9.50 -13.22 23.63
C GLU A 26 -10.87 -12.56 23.41
N PHE A 27 -10.90 -11.42 22.74
CA PHE A 27 -12.11 -10.62 22.59
C PHE A 27 -13.05 -11.15 21.50
N LEU A 28 -12.50 -11.68 20.40
CA LEU A 28 -13.32 -12.08 19.26
C LEU A 28 -13.49 -13.60 19.13
N ASN A 29 -12.62 -14.41 19.74
CA ASN A 29 -12.63 -15.88 19.68
C ASN A 29 -13.00 -16.42 18.29
N PRO A 30 -12.28 -15.97 17.23
CA PRO A 30 -12.67 -16.22 15.85
C PRO A 30 -12.69 -17.72 15.55
N LYS A 31 -13.64 -18.14 14.70
CA LYS A 31 -13.82 -19.53 14.28
C LYS A 31 -13.60 -19.68 12.78
N GLY A 32 -13.03 -20.81 12.38
CA GLY A 32 -12.73 -21.09 10.97
C GLY A 32 -11.44 -20.41 10.51
N GLU A 33 -11.44 -19.95 9.26
CA GLU A 33 -10.27 -19.33 8.66
C GLU A 33 -10.09 -17.88 9.15
N ILE A 34 -8.95 -17.61 9.78
CA ILE A 34 -8.64 -16.32 10.40
C ILE A 34 -7.80 -15.49 9.43
N PHE A 35 -8.21 -14.23 9.21
CA PHE A 35 -7.44 -13.24 8.45
C PHE A 35 -7.00 -12.11 9.35
N ILE A 36 -5.71 -11.75 9.29
CA ILE A 36 -5.12 -10.64 10.03
C ILE A 36 -4.46 -9.70 9.04
N PHE A 37 -4.80 -8.41 9.16
CA PHE A 37 -4.29 -7.32 8.34
C PHE A 37 -3.39 -6.44 9.22
N LEU A 38 -2.11 -6.38 8.87
CA LEU A 38 -1.07 -5.63 9.57
C LEU A 38 -0.59 -4.51 8.65
N ASP A 39 -0.86 -3.27 9.04
CA ASP A 39 -0.55 -2.08 8.26
C ASP A 39 0.65 -1.34 8.86
N GLU A 40 1.54 -0.87 7.99
CA GLU A 40 2.85 -0.31 8.34
C GLU A 40 3.69 -1.24 9.23
N VAL A 41 3.71 -2.54 8.90
CA VAL A 41 4.33 -3.58 9.73
C VAL A 41 5.84 -3.41 9.90
N GLN A 42 6.50 -2.72 8.97
CA GLN A 42 7.93 -2.45 9.03
C GLN A 42 8.34 -1.53 10.20
N GLU A 43 7.38 -0.85 10.83
CA GLU A 43 7.62 -0.08 12.04
C GLU A 43 7.82 -1.00 13.27
N VAL A 44 7.42 -2.27 13.17
CA VAL A 44 7.56 -3.26 14.24
C VAL A 44 8.87 -4.03 14.11
N SER A 45 9.77 -3.86 15.08
CA SER A 45 11.05 -4.58 15.08
C SER A 45 10.87 -6.11 15.16
N GLY A 46 11.47 -6.85 14.22
CA GLY A 46 11.47 -8.32 14.19
C GLY A 46 10.17 -8.98 13.72
N TRP A 47 9.27 -8.20 13.13
CA TRP A 47 7.96 -8.63 12.66
C TRP A 47 8.00 -9.83 11.70
N GLU A 48 9.07 -9.95 10.89
CA GLU A 48 9.22 -10.97 9.85
C GLU A 48 9.21 -12.37 10.47
N ARG A 49 9.92 -12.55 11.59
CA ARG A 49 9.97 -13.83 12.31
C ARG A 49 8.61 -14.18 12.89
N TRP A 50 7.88 -13.19 13.38
CA TRP A 50 6.55 -13.40 13.94
C TRP A 50 5.55 -13.79 12.86
N VAL A 51 5.49 -13.04 11.76
CA VAL A 51 4.64 -13.33 10.58
C VAL A 51 4.92 -14.74 10.06
N ARG A 52 6.20 -15.09 9.88
CA ARG A 52 6.59 -16.44 9.46
C ARG A 52 6.07 -17.50 10.43
N THR A 53 6.22 -17.30 11.74
CA THR A 53 5.78 -18.28 12.75
C THR A 53 4.27 -18.47 12.73
N ILE A 54 3.49 -17.39 12.67
CA ILE A 54 2.02 -17.43 12.62
C ILE A 54 1.53 -18.14 11.35
N HIS A 55 2.19 -17.88 10.21
CA HIS A 55 1.90 -18.55 8.96
C HIS A 55 2.24 -20.05 9.00
N GLU A 56 3.45 -20.42 9.44
CA GLU A 56 3.90 -21.82 9.53
C GLU A 56 3.04 -22.66 10.48
N LEU A 57 2.56 -22.06 11.56
CA LEU A 57 1.66 -22.71 12.53
C LEU A 57 0.19 -22.73 12.07
N ASN A 58 -0.12 -22.25 10.86
CA ASN A 58 -1.47 -22.11 10.31
C ASN A 58 -2.44 -21.41 11.28
N LYS A 59 -1.95 -20.40 11.99
CA LYS A 59 -2.75 -19.66 12.97
C LYS A 59 -3.64 -18.61 12.31
N ALA A 60 -3.17 -18.00 11.23
CA ALA A 60 -3.93 -17.04 10.44
C ALA A 60 -3.34 -16.89 9.03
N LYS A 61 -4.16 -16.43 8.09
CA LYS A 61 -3.74 -15.82 6.83
C LYS A 61 -3.39 -14.36 7.08
N LEU A 62 -2.20 -13.95 6.67
CA LEU A 62 -1.66 -12.63 6.94
C LEU A 62 -1.66 -11.79 5.66
N VAL A 63 -2.15 -10.56 5.77
CA VAL A 63 -2.00 -9.51 4.76
C VAL A 63 -1.21 -8.39 5.42
N ILE A 64 -0.11 -8.01 4.78
CA ILE A 64 0.81 -7.01 5.31
C ILE A 64 0.93 -5.85 4.32
N SER A 65 1.05 -4.63 4.83
CA SER A 65 1.36 -3.43 4.05
C SER A 65 2.46 -2.63 4.72
N GLY A 66 3.08 -1.78 3.91
CA GLY A 66 4.12 -0.85 4.32
C GLY A 66 4.44 0.11 3.20
N SER A 67 4.60 1.37 3.55
CA SER A 67 4.73 2.47 2.61
C SER A 67 6.14 2.68 2.05
N ASN A 68 7.16 1.96 2.55
CA ASN A 68 8.56 2.15 2.15
C ASN A 68 9.21 0.87 1.59
N ALA A 69 10.38 1.06 0.96
CA ALA A 69 11.13 -0.01 0.31
C ALA A 69 11.67 -1.08 1.28
N LYS A 70 11.58 -0.89 2.62
CA LYS A 70 12.08 -1.90 3.59
C LYS A 70 11.34 -3.23 3.47
N LEU A 71 10.05 -3.21 3.09
CA LEU A 71 9.32 -4.44 2.82
C LEU A 71 9.84 -5.21 1.59
N LEU A 72 10.48 -4.49 0.66
CA LEU A 72 11.04 -5.06 -0.57
C LEU A 72 12.53 -5.37 -0.45
N ASP A 73 13.10 -5.23 0.76
CA ASP A 73 14.51 -5.52 0.96
C ASP A 73 14.81 -7.01 0.70
N LYS A 74 15.94 -7.28 0.06
CA LYS A 74 16.35 -8.63 -0.35
C LYS A 74 16.48 -9.57 0.85
N GLU A 75 16.89 -9.05 2.01
CA GLU A 75 16.99 -9.83 3.24
C GLU A 75 15.61 -10.35 3.69
N LEU A 76 14.58 -9.53 3.52
CA LEU A 76 13.20 -9.84 3.86
C LEU A 76 12.60 -10.88 2.90
N SER A 77 12.90 -10.70 1.61
CA SER A 77 12.59 -11.68 0.56
C SER A 77 13.22 -13.05 0.85
N THR A 78 14.45 -13.11 1.40
CA THR A 78 15.07 -14.37 1.85
C THR A 78 14.39 -15.00 3.07
N LEU A 79 13.91 -14.20 4.03
CA LEU A 79 13.26 -14.71 5.24
C LEU A 79 11.89 -15.33 4.97
N LEU A 80 11.19 -14.84 3.94
CA LEU A 80 9.85 -15.26 3.55
C LEU A 80 9.81 -16.08 2.25
N THR A 81 10.97 -16.39 1.64
CA THR A 81 11.06 -16.97 0.28
C THR A 81 10.07 -18.10 0.02
N GLY A 82 9.31 -17.96 -1.07
CA GLY A 82 8.36 -18.96 -1.56
C GLY A 82 7.07 -19.11 -0.75
N ARG A 83 6.88 -18.32 0.32
CA ARG A 83 5.73 -18.39 1.25
C ARG A 83 4.92 -17.10 1.33
N HIS A 84 5.16 -16.17 0.40
CA HIS A 84 4.47 -14.90 0.29
C HIS A 84 4.28 -14.56 -1.19
N ILE A 85 3.32 -13.67 -1.46
CA ILE A 85 3.09 -13.07 -2.76
C ILE A 85 3.30 -11.58 -2.57
N ASP A 86 4.34 -11.04 -3.18
CA ASP A 86 4.61 -9.61 -3.16
C ASP A 86 3.75 -8.89 -4.20
N LEU A 87 3.10 -7.82 -3.75
CA LEU A 87 2.33 -6.93 -4.60
C LEU A 87 2.88 -5.51 -4.41
N VAL A 88 3.61 -5.02 -5.41
CA VAL A 88 4.06 -3.63 -5.45
C VAL A 88 2.98 -2.79 -6.11
N VAL A 89 2.46 -1.81 -5.38
CA VAL A 89 1.45 -0.88 -5.88
C VAL A 89 2.15 0.40 -6.33
N PHE A 90 2.10 0.67 -7.64
CA PHE A 90 2.61 1.91 -8.22
C PHE A 90 1.50 2.97 -8.31
N PRO A 91 1.86 4.25 -8.46
CA PRO A 91 0.92 5.27 -8.93
C PRO A 91 0.28 4.87 -10.26
N LEU A 92 -0.85 5.49 -10.62
CA LEU A 92 -1.58 5.14 -11.83
C LEU A 92 -0.67 5.25 -13.05
N SER A 93 -0.69 4.23 -13.91
CA SER A 93 -0.17 4.38 -15.27
C SER A 93 -0.98 5.45 -16.02
N PHE A 94 -0.43 6.02 -17.10
CA PHE A 94 -1.18 7.01 -17.88
C PHE A 94 -2.50 6.45 -18.43
N LYS A 95 -2.55 5.16 -18.77
CA LYS A 95 -3.79 4.50 -19.19
C LYS A 95 -4.82 4.47 -18.06
N GLU A 96 -4.41 4.11 -16.83
CA GLU A 96 -5.30 4.12 -15.67
C GLU A 96 -5.70 5.55 -15.29
N TYR A 97 -4.80 6.52 -15.42
CA TYR A 97 -5.12 7.94 -15.23
C TYR A 97 -6.22 8.42 -16.18
N LEU A 98 -6.16 8.03 -17.46
CA LEU A 98 -7.23 8.32 -18.42
C LEU A 98 -8.55 7.66 -17.99
N ALA A 99 -8.51 6.39 -17.57
CA ALA A 99 -9.68 5.68 -17.06
C ALA A 99 -10.29 6.37 -15.82
N PHE A 100 -9.46 6.84 -14.89
CA PHE A 100 -9.88 7.61 -13.71
C PHE A 100 -10.53 8.95 -14.10
N ASN A 101 -10.08 9.57 -15.19
CA ASN A 101 -10.71 10.75 -15.79
C ASN A 101 -11.89 10.42 -16.72
N ARG A 102 -12.37 9.17 -16.72
CA ARG A 102 -13.49 8.68 -17.54
C ARG A 102 -13.25 8.76 -19.05
N VAL A 103 -11.97 8.78 -19.47
CA VAL A 103 -11.55 8.65 -20.86
C VAL A 103 -11.29 7.18 -21.14
N ASP A 104 -12.32 6.48 -21.61
CA ASP A 104 -12.20 5.10 -22.07
C ASP A 104 -11.70 5.06 -23.52
N LEU A 105 -10.67 4.26 -23.76
CA LEU A 105 -10.02 4.04 -25.06
C LEU A 105 -10.21 2.57 -25.42
N LYS A 106 -11.20 2.27 -26.26
CA LYS A 106 -11.56 0.89 -26.61
C LYS A 106 -10.72 0.37 -27.78
N ASP A 107 -10.31 1.25 -28.69
CA ASP A 107 -9.47 0.92 -29.82
C ASP A 107 -8.51 2.05 -30.24
N ARG A 108 -7.73 1.80 -31.30
CA ARG A 108 -6.79 2.78 -31.85
C ARG A 108 -7.48 3.96 -32.55
N LEU A 109 -8.71 3.78 -33.03
CA LEU A 109 -9.47 4.84 -33.69
C LEU A 109 -9.94 5.87 -32.65
N ASP A 110 -10.32 5.44 -31.45
CA ASP A 110 -10.60 6.32 -30.31
C ASP A 110 -9.41 7.22 -29.98
N PHE A 111 -8.19 6.69 -30.04
CA PHE A 111 -6.98 7.47 -29.78
C PHE A 111 -6.78 8.58 -30.81
N VAL A 112 -7.03 8.31 -32.10
CA VAL A 112 -6.93 9.31 -33.16
C VAL A 112 -8.02 10.36 -33.02
N GLY A 113 -9.26 9.94 -32.75
CA GLY A 113 -10.40 10.84 -32.58
C GLY A 113 -10.31 11.75 -31.35
N LYS A 114 -9.68 11.28 -30.27
CA LYS A 114 -9.52 12.02 -29.00
C LYS A 114 -8.10 12.56 -28.78
N ARG A 115 -7.27 12.62 -29.82
CA ARG A 115 -5.84 12.95 -29.70
C ARG A 115 -5.59 14.25 -28.90
N VAL A 116 -6.31 15.33 -29.23
CA VAL A 116 -6.14 16.62 -28.56
C VAL A 116 -6.50 16.54 -27.07
N GLU A 117 -7.56 15.82 -26.74
CA GLU A 117 -8.00 15.59 -25.35
C GLU A 117 -6.95 14.77 -24.58
N ILE A 118 -6.45 13.69 -25.17
CA ILE A 118 -5.43 12.81 -24.58
C ILE A 118 -4.12 13.58 -24.35
N GLU A 119 -3.67 14.39 -25.31
CA GLU A 119 -2.48 15.24 -25.14
C GLU A 119 -2.68 16.24 -23.98
N GLY A 120 -3.90 16.77 -23.82
CA GLY A 120 -4.27 17.61 -22.68
C GLY A 120 -4.16 16.87 -21.34
N PHE A 121 -4.67 15.64 -21.25
CA PHE A 121 -4.53 14.81 -20.04
C PHE A 121 -3.09 14.38 -19.80
N PHE A 122 -2.28 14.16 -20.84
CA PHE A 122 -0.87 13.83 -20.69
C PHE A 122 -0.09 14.99 -20.05
N ARG A 123 -0.36 16.23 -20.47
CA ARG A 123 0.23 17.42 -19.81
C ARG A 123 -0.16 17.49 -18.33
N LYS A 124 -1.44 17.26 -18.02
CA LYS A 124 -1.91 17.24 -16.62
C LYS A 124 -1.30 16.10 -15.81
N TYR A 125 -1.09 14.92 -16.41
CA TYR A 125 -0.42 13.80 -15.78
C TYR A 125 1.03 14.13 -15.41
N LEU A 126 1.75 14.82 -16.29
CA LEU A 126 3.13 15.26 -16.03
C LEU A 126 3.19 16.39 -15.00
N GLU A 127 2.23 17.32 -15.02
CA GLU A 127 2.20 18.48 -14.13
C GLU A 127 1.73 18.11 -12.71
N TRP A 128 0.71 17.26 -12.60
CA TRP A 128 0.03 16.95 -11.34
C TRP A 128 0.29 15.51 -10.85
N GLY A 129 1.10 14.73 -11.56
CA GLY A 129 1.38 13.34 -11.20
C GLY A 129 0.17 12.41 -11.36
N SER A 130 0.32 11.20 -10.82
CA SER A 130 -0.60 10.09 -11.08
C SER A 130 -1.11 9.36 -9.85
N PHE A 131 -0.95 9.96 -8.67
CA PHE A 131 -1.52 9.43 -7.44
C PHE A 131 -3.06 9.45 -7.52
N PRO A 132 -3.75 8.32 -7.27
CA PRO A 132 -5.21 8.22 -7.41
C PRO A 132 -5.99 9.34 -6.72
N GLU A 133 -5.58 9.69 -5.50
CA GLU A 133 -6.22 10.73 -4.70
C GLU A 133 -6.13 12.11 -5.36
N VAL A 134 -4.97 12.46 -5.91
CA VAL A 134 -4.75 13.71 -6.65
C VAL A 134 -5.61 13.78 -7.92
N VAL A 135 -5.81 12.64 -8.60
CA VAL A 135 -6.67 12.57 -9.79
C VAL A 135 -8.14 12.79 -9.45
N LEU A 136 -8.59 12.26 -8.31
CA LEU A 136 -9.99 12.32 -7.87
C LEU A 136 -10.38 13.68 -7.28
N LEU A 137 -9.46 14.40 -6.63
CA LEU A 137 -9.75 15.70 -5.99
C LEU A 137 -9.74 16.84 -7.01
N SER A 138 -10.77 17.69 -7.05
CA SER A 138 -10.92 18.73 -8.09
C SER A 138 -10.14 20.02 -7.83
N ASN A 139 -10.09 20.55 -6.60
CA ASN A 139 -9.65 21.93 -6.34
C ASN A 139 -8.49 22.10 -5.32
N GLU A 140 -8.07 21.05 -4.59
CA GLU A 140 -7.04 21.13 -3.53
C GLU A 140 -5.69 20.49 -3.93
N ARG A 141 -5.50 20.26 -5.24
CA ARG A 141 -4.44 19.40 -5.81
C ARG A 141 -3.02 19.88 -5.49
N LYS A 142 -2.78 21.19 -5.47
CA LYS A 142 -1.41 21.75 -5.44
C LYS A 142 -0.72 21.64 -4.07
N GLN A 143 -1.44 21.88 -2.98
CA GLN A 143 -0.86 21.80 -1.63
C GLN A 143 -0.59 20.34 -1.24
N MET A 144 -1.48 19.44 -1.62
CA MET A 144 -1.35 18.00 -1.35
C MET A 144 -0.19 17.36 -2.12
N LEU A 145 -0.01 17.71 -3.41
CA LEU A 145 1.13 17.25 -4.20
C LEU A 145 2.47 17.74 -3.66
N LEU A 146 2.53 19.00 -3.22
CA LEU A 146 3.75 19.54 -2.60
C LEU A 146 4.07 18.81 -1.30
N HIS A 147 3.05 18.51 -0.49
CA HIS A 147 3.23 17.74 0.74
C HIS A 147 3.74 16.32 0.45
N TYR A 148 3.13 15.60 -0.50
CA TYR A 148 3.63 14.27 -0.88
C TYR A 148 5.02 14.28 -1.48
N PHE A 149 5.34 15.27 -2.31
CA PHE A 149 6.69 15.42 -2.87
C PHE A 149 7.72 15.68 -1.76
N GLU A 150 7.41 16.56 -0.81
CA GLU A 150 8.24 16.80 0.36
C GLU A 150 8.35 15.54 1.23
N ASP A 151 7.27 14.81 1.48
CA ASP A 151 7.28 13.60 2.31
C ASP A 151 8.11 12.48 1.67
N ILE A 152 7.99 12.27 0.35
CA ILE A 152 8.77 11.25 -0.37
C ILE A 152 10.25 11.63 -0.39
N ILE A 153 10.58 12.90 -0.65
CA ILE A 153 11.98 13.35 -0.70
C ILE A 153 12.63 13.40 0.68
N ASN A 154 11.88 13.74 1.73
CA ASN A 154 12.41 13.82 3.09
C ASN A 154 12.42 12.45 3.81
N LYS A 155 11.73 11.42 3.28
CA LYS A 155 11.75 10.05 3.83
C LYS A 155 12.75 9.10 3.13
N ASP A 156 13.39 9.50 2.04
CA ASP A 156 14.57 8.84 1.42
C ASP A 156 15.89 9.45 1.93
#